data_AF-A0A952UEF9-F1
#
_entry.id   AF-A0A952UEF9-F1
#
_cell.length_a   1.000
_cell.length_b   1.000
_cell.length_c   1.000
_cell.angle_alpha   90.00
_cell.angle_beta   90.00
_cell.angle_gamma   90.00
#
_symmetry.space_group_name_H-M   'P 1'
#
loop_
_entity.id
_entity.type
_entity.pdbx_description
1 polymer ?
#
loop_
_entity_poly.entity_id
_entity_poly.type
_entity_poly.pdbx_seq_one_letter_code
_entity_poly.pdbx_strand_id
1 'polypeptide(L)'
;MTDSARNYVDHDDFHDVENGPAFLEWTAGMEANRPEHTTALDGTMELHREDGAILALTIDGRVASWRVTTPPSTIEANDWFAIGSGSAPVEVLPLAGNIYFIDMVIEGGSPEAATGATVVVDQDNARALVVYSWTFDRGDARRTKSRITSVGVNGPTADPISRTSELVGRRAMWVYSDDHAYEHIYLNSGTYAWHCLAGPEKSIADVDRTETYKLSDTGYVFFVTETAMPWDGVFVLDFTPGASTNIGRFFGWDPKPNVPSHNTFGARGRILNQTDYTMPASGTLESAQ
;
A
#
# COMPACT_ATOMS: atom_id res chain seq x y z
N MET A 1 -17.35 -33.90 -4.12
CA MET A 1 -17.62 -32.45 -4.09
C MET A 1 -17.29 -31.94 -5.48
N THR A 2 -18.31 -31.59 -6.25
CA THR A 2 -18.16 -31.07 -7.61
C THR A 2 -17.51 -29.71 -7.53
N ASP A 3 -16.30 -29.60 -8.05
CA ASP A 3 -15.57 -28.36 -8.30
C ASP A 3 -16.35 -27.58 -9.37
N SER A 4 -17.39 -26.86 -8.95
CA SER A 4 -18.07 -25.93 -9.84
C SER A 4 -17.10 -24.78 -10.07
N ALA A 5 -16.49 -24.73 -11.26
CA ALA A 5 -15.70 -23.58 -11.68
C ALA A 5 -16.47 -22.30 -11.34
N ARG A 6 -15.91 -21.49 -10.43
CA ARG A 6 -16.55 -20.23 -10.00
C ARG A 6 -16.81 -19.41 -11.26
N ASN A 7 -18.08 -19.14 -11.58
CA ASN A 7 -18.42 -18.28 -12.71
C ASN A 7 -18.15 -16.82 -12.31
N TYR A 8 -17.00 -16.31 -12.73
CA TYR A 8 -16.56 -14.93 -12.53
C TYR A 8 -17.14 -13.97 -13.58
N VAL A 9 -17.80 -14.47 -14.61
CA VAL A 9 -18.49 -13.63 -15.59
C VAL A 9 -19.85 -13.24 -15.01
N ASP A 10 -19.97 -11.99 -14.60
CA ASP A 10 -21.26 -11.33 -14.44
C ASP A 10 -21.77 -10.92 -15.83
N HIS A 11 -23.07 -11.09 -16.07
CA HIS A 11 -23.73 -10.76 -17.34
C HIS A 11 -24.45 -9.40 -17.27
N ASP A 12 -24.41 -8.72 -16.13
CA ASP A 12 -24.78 -7.31 -16.02
C ASP A 12 -23.55 -6.44 -16.35
N ASP A 13 -23.63 -5.67 -17.44
CA ASP A 13 -22.48 -5.23 -18.25
C ASP A 13 -21.55 -4.16 -17.63
N PHE A 14 -21.91 -3.49 -16.53
CA PHE A 14 -21.09 -2.44 -15.90
C PHE A 14 -21.59 -2.06 -14.49
N HIS A 15 -20.67 -1.99 -13.51
CA HIS A 15 -20.93 -1.49 -12.16
C HIS A 15 -20.04 -0.27 -11.89
N ASP A 16 -20.64 0.83 -11.45
CA ASP A 16 -19.90 2.07 -11.13
C ASP A 16 -19.18 1.92 -9.77
N VAL A 17 -17.91 2.32 -9.73
CA VAL A 17 -17.06 2.29 -8.53
C VAL A 17 -17.68 3.11 -7.39
N GLU A 18 -18.34 4.24 -7.70
CA GLU A 18 -18.97 5.11 -6.69
C GLU A 18 -20.19 4.46 -6.00
N ASN A 19 -20.70 3.38 -6.59
CA ASN A 19 -21.77 2.56 -6.05
C ASN A 19 -21.26 1.33 -5.27
N GLY A 20 -19.95 1.23 -5.07
CA GLY A 20 -19.34 0.22 -4.21
C GLY A 20 -19.87 0.25 -2.76
N PRO A 21 -19.62 -0.83 -2.00
CA PRO A 21 -20.07 -0.95 -0.62
C PRO A 21 -19.31 0.02 0.32
N ALA A 22 -19.78 0.12 1.56
CA ALA A 22 -19.04 0.84 2.59
C ALA A 22 -17.66 0.19 2.82
N PHE A 23 -16.66 0.95 3.26
CA PHE A 23 -15.28 0.48 3.36
C PHE A 23 -15.14 -0.77 4.26
N LEU A 24 -15.84 -0.79 5.39
CA LEU A 24 -15.80 -1.94 6.31
C LEU A 24 -16.54 -3.16 5.77
N GLU A 25 -17.57 -2.96 4.94
CA GLU A 25 -18.25 -4.05 4.25
C GLU A 25 -17.36 -4.63 3.16
N TRP A 26 -16.73 -3.75 2.37
CA TRP A 26 -15.76 -4.10 1.33
C TRP A 26 -14.58 -4.92 1.87
N THR A 27 -13.98 -4.46 2.96
CA THR A 27 -12.71 -5.03 3.44
C THR A 27 -12.89 -6.22 4.38
N ALA A 28 -14.11 -6.56 4.77
CA ALA A 28 -14.41 -7.65 5.70
C ALA A 28 -13.94 -9.00 5.15
N GLY A 29 -13.02 -9.66 5.85
CA GLY A 29 -12.48 -10.95 5.47
C GLY A 29 -11.24 -10.87 4.56
N MET A 30 -10.77 -9.67 4.19
CA MET A 30 -9.50 -9.52 3.47
C MET A 30 -8.27 -9.84 4.33
N GLU A 31 -8.44 -9.96 5.65
CA GLU A 31 -7.42 -10.33 6.61
C GLU A 31 -7.14 -11.85 6.66
N ALA A 32 -7.93 -12.69 5.98
CA ALA A 32 -7.85 -14.14 6.14
C ALA A 32 -6.50 -14.76 5.76
N ASN A 33 -5.78 -14.17 4.80
CA ASN A 33 -4.41 -14.57 4.43
C ASN A 33 -3.34 -13.57 4.94
N ARG A 34 -3.70 -12.62 5.80
CA ARG A 34 -2.75 -11.71 6.45
C ARG A 34 -1.94 -12.48 7.49
N PRO A 35 -0.62 -12.29 7.56
CA PRO A 35 0.17 -12.88 8.64
C PRO A 35 -0.24 -12.26 9.99
N GLU A 36 0.05 -12.98 11.06
CA GLU A 36 -0.16 -12.45 12.42
C GLU A 36 0.89 -11.39 12.77
N HIS A 37 0.51 -10.49 13.67
CA HIS A 37 1.44 -9.53 14.25
C HIS A 37 2.65 -10.26 14.89
N THR A 38 3.85 -9.71 14.70
CA THR A 38 5.09 -10.20 15.30
C THR A 38 5.75 -9.17 16.21
N THR A 39 6.44 -9.65 17.25
CA THR A 39 7.28 -8.85 18.16
C THR A 39 8.75 -8.84 17.73
N ALA A 40 9.07 -9.30 16.52
CA ALA A 40 10.44 -9.40 16.01
C ALA A 40 11.14 -8.03 15.91
N LEU A 41 10.37 -6.94 15.87
CA LEU A 41 10.87 -5.56 15.81
C LEU A 41 10.72 -4.81 17.14
N ASP A 42 10.38 -5.50 18.24
CA ASP A 42 10.33 -4.88 19.57
C ASP A 42 11.70 -4.27 19.91
N GLY A 43 11.68 -3.01 20.35
CA GLY A 43 12.86 -2.19 20.55
C GLY A 43 12.80 -0.90 19.74
N THR A 44 13.93 -0.18 19.72
CA THR A 44 14.04 1.12 19.05
C THR A 44 14.86 0.99 17.76
N MET A 45 14.34 1.54 16.68
CA MET A 45 15.09 1.81 15.45
C MET A 45 15.05 3.29 15.11
N GLU A 46 16.12 3.80 14.51
CA GLU A 46 16.15 5.15 13.97
C GLU A 46 15.91 5.13 12.47
N LEU A 47 15.01 5.97 11.98
CA LEU A 47 14.77 6.22 10.56
C LEU A 47 15.54 7.49 10.17
N HIS A 48 16.48 7.35 9.24
CA HIS A 48 17.39 8.41 8.81
C HIS A 48 17.03 8.87 7.40
N ARG A 49 16.53 10.10 7.27
CA ARG A 49 16.17 10.70 5.99
C ARG A 49 17.38 11.38 5.35
N GLU A 50 17.38 11.47 4.01
CA GLU A 50 18.48 12.06 3.22
C GLU A 50 18.81 13.51 3.63
N ASP A 51 17.83 14.29 4.07
CA ASP A 51 18.02 15.68 4.54
C ASP A 51 18.60 15.79 5.97
N GLY A 52 18.96 14.66 6.57
CA GLY A 52 19.52 14.57 7.92
C GLY A 52 18.48 14.49 9.03
N ALA A 53 17.17 14.49 8.73
CA ALA A 53 16.14 14.28 9.74
C ALA A 53 16.19 12.85 10.28
N ILE A 54 15.98 12.71 11.60
CA ILE A 54 16.02 11.43 12.31
C ILE A 54 14.76 11.30 13.15
N LEU A 55 14.03 10.20 12.94
CA LEU A 55 12.88 9.78 13.74
C LEU A 55 13.21 8.46 14.44
N ALA A 56 13.25 8.46 15.76
CA ALA A 56 13.37 7.24 16.55
C ALA A 56 11.97 6.62 16.71
N LEU A 57 11.79 5.40 16.21
CA LEU A 57 10.57 4.60 16.32
C LEU A 57 10.84 3.45 17.29
N THR A 58 10.04 3.36 18.35
CA THR A 58 10.10 2.30 19.35
C THR A 58 8.82 1.47 19.31
N ILE A 59 8.97 0.15 19.17
CA ILE A 59 7.86 -0.80 19.23
C ILE A 59 7.97 -1.59 20.53
N ASP A 60 6.87 -1.71 21.26
CA ASP A 60 6.74 -2.51 22.47
C ASP A 60 5.43 -3.32 22.38
N GLY A 61 5.55 -4.56 21.89
CA GLY A 61 4.43 -5.38 21.50
C GLY A 61 3.53 -4.66 20.48
N ARG A 62 2.31 -4.29 20.89
CA ARG A 62 1.29 -3.68 20.03
C ARG A 62 1.21 -2.16 20.13
N VAL A 63 2.21 -1.52 20.71
CA VAL A 63 2.29 -0.05 20.79
C VAL A 63 3.56 0.42 20.09
N ALA A 64 3.41 1.35 19.16
CA ALA A 64 4.51 2.14 18.65
C ALA A 64 4.54 3.50 19.36
N SER A 65 5.73 3.99 19.64
CA SER A 65 5.98 5.37 20.03
C SER A 65 7.11 5.94 19.19
N TRP A 66 7.05 7.22 18.86
CA TRP A 66 8.10 7.86 18.08
C TRP A 66 8.51 9.19 18.67
N ARG A 67 9.73 9.60 18.34
CA ARG A 67 10.27 10.91 18.66
C ARG A 67 11.22 11.35 17.55
N VAL A 68 11.03 12.56 17.07
CA VAL A 68 12.00 13.23 16.20
C VAL A 68 13.20 13.65 17.04
N THR A 69 14.36 13.06 16.77
CA THR A 69 15.61 13.34 17.49
C THR A 69 16.42 14.43 16.77
N THR A 70 16.33 14.46 15.44
CA THR A 70 16.87 15.54 14.61
C THR A 70 15.78 15.99 13.63
N PRO A 71 15.27 17.23 13.74
CA PRO A 71 14.23 17.72 12.83
C PRO A 71 14.82 18.02 11.44
N PRO A 72 13.97 18.06 10.39
CA PRO A 72 14.41 18.48 9.08
C PRO A 72 14.79 19.96 9.03
N SER A 73 15.65 20.29 8.08
CA SER A 73 16.06 21.68 7.83
C SER A 73 14.90 22.58 7.39
N THR A 74 13.92 22.00 6.69
CA THR A 74 12.68 22.66 6.28
C THR A 74 11.50 21.88 6.84
N ILE A 75 10.66 22.57 7.62
CA ILE A 75 9.43 21.99 8.18
C ILE A 75 8.31 22.20 7.19
N GLU A 76 7.74 21.11 6.70
CA GLU A 76 6.55 21.11 5.86
C GLU A 76 5.35 20.59 6.64
N ALA A 77 4.15 21.06 6.28
CA ALA A 77 2.93 20.49 6.81
C ALA A 77 2.79 19.01 6.40
N ASN A 78 2.26 18.19 7.30
CA ASN A 78 2.04 16.75 7.09
C ASN A 78 3.34 15.99 6.74
N ASP A 79 4.41 16.30 7.49
CA ASP A 79 5.66 15.54 7.49
C ASP A 79 5.85 14.86 8.84
N TRP A 80 5.86 13.52 8.86
CA TRP A 80 6.03 12.76 10.11
C TRP A 80 7.37 13.07 10.80
N PHE A 81 8.42 13.37 10.03
CA PHE A 81 9.73 13.76 10.56
C PHE A 81 9.74 15.16 11.19
N ALA A 82 8.65 15.92 11.06
CA ALA A 82 8.46 17.19 11.76
C ALA A 82 7.52 17.07 12.97
N ILE A 83 6.90 15.90 13.20
CA ILE A 83 6.00 15.65 14.33
C ILE A 83 6.82 15.19 15.53
N GLY A 84 7.08 16.12 16.46
CA GLY A 84 8.05 15.97 17.55
C GLY A 84 8.01 14.63 18.29
N SER A 85 6.83 14.13 18.67
CA SER A 85 6.66 12.79 19.25
C SER A 85 5.19 12.35 19.25
N GLY A 86 4.94 11.06 19.38
CA GLY A 86 3.60 10.51 19.60
C GLY A 86 3.62 9.01 19.86
N SER A 87 2.44 8.41 19.96
CA SER A 87 2.26 6.97 20.11
C SER A 87 0.92 6.54 19.52
N ALA A 88 0.87 5.30 19.03
CA ALA A 88 -0.31 4.70 18.44
C ALA A 88 -0.25 3.17 18.61
N PRO A 89 -1.41 2.48 18.59
CA PRO A 89 -1.43 1.04 18.35
C PRO A 89 -0.71 0.72 17.03
N VAL A 90 0.03 -0.38 17.01
CA VAL A 90 0.80 -0.80 15.83
C VAL A 90 0.51 -2.23 15.46
N GLU A 91 0.50 -2.48 14.16
CA GLU A 91 0.59 -3.81 13.59
C GLU A 91 1.92 -3.98 12.87
N VAL A 92 2.56 -5.14 13.06
CA VAL A 92 3.87 -5.46 12.49
C VAL A 92 3.73 -6.80 11.81
N LEU A 93 3.68 -6.78 10.48
CA LEU A 93 3.40 -7.96 9.67
C LEU A 93 4.72 -8.45 9.05
N PRO A 94 5.16 -9.69 9.34
CA PRO A 94 6.35 -10.25 8.72
C PRO A 94 6.07 -10.66 7.27
N LEU A 95 7.06 -10.47 6.40
CA LEU A 95 7.05 -10.91 5.00
C LEU A 95 8.21 -11.86 4.73
N ALA A 96 8.34 -12.33 3.48
CA ALA A 96 9.48 -13.14 3.07
C ALA A 96 10.80 -12.35 3.20
N GLY A 97 11.87 -13.04 3.58
CA GLY A 97 13.14 -12.41 3.95
C GLY A 97 13.05 -11.71 5.32
N ASN A 98 13.96 -10.78 5.61
CA ASN A 98 13.85 -9.93 6.80
C ASN A 98 13.13 -8.61 6.48
N ILE A 99 11.97 -8.73 5.82
CA ILE A 99 11.10 -7.60 5.46
C ILE A 99 9.90 -7.56 6.41
N TYR A 100 9.56 -6.36 6.88
CA TYR A 100 8.46 -6.14 7.81
C TYR A 100 7.62 -4.95 7.37
N PHE A 101 6.31 -5.09 7.49
CA PHE A 101 5.34 -4.03 7.26
C PHE A 101 4.81 -3.54 8.60
N ILE A 102 5.21 -2.34 9.00
CA ILE A 102 4.78 -1.69 10.23
C ILE A 102 3.69 -0.69 9.85
N ASP A 103 2.54 -0.75 10.50
CA ASP A 103 1.43 0.14 10.18
C ASP A 103 0.69 0.62 11.43
N MET A 104 0.32 1.90 11.44
CA MET A 104 -0.37 2.54 12.54
C MET A 104 -1.29 3.66 12.04
N VAL A 105 -2.41 3.81 12.75
CA VAL A 105 -3.29 4.98 12.65
C VAL A 105 -3.01 5.88 13.84
N ILE A 106 -2.61 7.12 13.56
CA ILE A 106 -2.26 8.13 14.56
C ILE A 106 -3.47 9.03 14.77
N GLU A 107 -3.98 9.08 16.00
CA GLU A 107 -5.08 9.96 16.36
C GLU A 107 -4.63 11.43 16.36
N GLY A 108 -5.43 12.30 15.74
CA GLY A 108 -5.15 13.75 15.67
C GLY A 108 -5.99 14.61 16.61
N GLY A 109 -6.65 14.01 17.61
CA GLY A 109 -7.60 14.69 18.51
C GLY A 109 -9.01 14.87 17.93
N SER A 110 -9.19 14.66 16.63
CA SER A 110 -10.48 14.45 15.97
C SER A 110 -10.35 13.38 14.87
N PRO A 111 -11.45 12.76 14.42
CA PRO A 111 -11.43 11.81 13.32
C PRO A 111 -10.79 12.38 12.05
N GLU A 112 -11.09 13.63 11.70
CA GLU A 112 -10.60 14.33 10.50
C GLU A 112 -9.09 14.58 10.52
N ALA A 113 -8.51 14.65 11.72
CA ALA A 113 -7.10 14.89 11.93
C ALA A 113 -6.28 13.58 12.03
N ALA A 114 -6.93 12.42 11.93
CA ALA A 114 -6.24 11.13 11.93
C ALA A 114 -5.31 11.01 10.71
N THR A 115 -4.14 10.42 10.93
CA THR A 115 -3.15 10.14 9.89
C THR A 115 -2.75 8.67 9.90
N GLY A 116 -2.27 8.17 8.77
CA GLY A 116 -1.72 6.82 8.64
C GLY A 116 -0.21 6.90 8.50
N ALA A 117 0.52 6.04 9.21
CA ALA A 117 1.96 5.88 9.04
C ALA A 117 2.28 4.40 8.78
N THR A 118 2.84 4.14 7.60
CA THR A 118 3.30 2.82 7.19
C THR A 118 4.81 2.86 7.00
N VAL A 119 5.55 1.89 7.54
CA VAL A 119 6.99 1.73 7.35
C VAL A 119 7.26 0.31 6.86
N VAL A 120 7.76 0.18 5.63
CA VAL A 120 8.23 -1.09 5.09
C VAL A 120 9.73 -1.18 5.34
N VAL A 121 10.15 -2.01 6.28
CA VAL A 121 11.54 -2.19 6.70
C VAL A 121 12.15 -3.37 5.97
N ASP A 122 13.30 -3.16 5.36
CA ASP A 122 14.20 -4.18 4.82
C ASP A 122 15.43 -4.23 5.73
N GLN A 123 15.43 -5.16 6.69
CA GLN A 123 16.49 -5.24 7.70
C GLN A 123 17.82 -5.70 7.09
N ASP A 124 17.79 -6.55 6.07
CA ASP A 124 18.99 -7.09 5.42
C ASP A 124 19.83 -5.98 4.79
N ASN A 125 19.17 -4.93 4.27
CA ASN A 125 19.82 -3.78 3.63
C ASN A 125 19.78 -2.50 4.48
N ALA A 126 19.36 -2.58 5.74
CA ALA A 126 19.28 -1.46 6.68
C ALA A 126 18.59 -0.21 6.09
N ARG A 127 17.44 -0.40 5.45
CA ARG A 127 16.67 0.65 4.77
C ARG A 127 15.18 0.45 4.94
N ALA A 128 14.41 1.51 4.74
CA ALA A 128 12.97 1.45 4.80
C ALA A 128 12.30 2.45 3.84
N LEU A 129 11.04 2.19 3.53
CA LEU A 129 10.16 3.12 2.85
C LEU A 129 9.06 3.55 3.81
N VAL A 130 8.96 4.85 4.05
CA VAL A 130 7.95 5.47 4.92
C VAL A 130 6.85 6.04 4.03
N VAL A 131 5.59 5.67 4.30
CA VAL A 131 4.40 6.26 3.70
C VAL A 131 3.59 6.93 4.79
N TYR A 132 3.52 8.25 4.77
CA TYR A 132 2.73 9.05 5.70
C TYR A 132 1.51 9.63 4.97
N SER A 133 0.31 9.22 5.39
CA SER A 133 -0.97 9.52 4.73
C SER A 133 -1.85 10.40 5.61
N TRP A 134 -2.59 11.32 5.01
CA TRP A 134 -3.57 12.17 5.69
C TRP A 134 -4.76 12.47 4.79
N THR A 135 -5.88 12.85 5.40
CA THR A 135 -7.07 13.27 4.66
C THR A 135 -7.14 14.79 4.55
N PHE A 136 -7.78 15.31 3.49
CA PHE A 136 -7.95 16.75 3.26
C PHE A 136 -9.22 17.05 2.45
N ASP A 137 -9.83 18.20 2.68
CA ASP A 137 -11.02 18.62 1.94
C ASP A 137 -10.66 19.10 0.53
N ARG A 138 -11.43 18.64 -0.46
CA ARG A 138 -11.37 19.06 -1.87
C ARG A 138 -12.78 19.40 -2.35
N GLY A 139 -13.16 20.66 -2.17
CA GLY A 139 -14.54 21.10 -2.43
C GLY A 139 -15.48 20.57 -1.35
N ASP A 140 -16.49 19.81 -1.75
CA ASP A 140 -17.46 19.14 -0.88
C ASP A 140 -17.08 17.70 -0.53
N ALA A 141 -15.99 17.18 -1.10
CA ALA A 141 -15.51 15.82 -0.85
C ALA A 141 -14.23 15.81 0.01
N ARG A 142 -14.11 14.80 0.87
CA ARG A 142 -12.84 14.46 1.52
C ARG A 142 -12.00 13.61 0.56
N ARG A 143 -10.68 13.76 0.59
CA ARG A 143 -9.71 12.97 -0.20
C ARG A 143 -8.50 12.59 0.66
N THR A 144 -7.71 11.64 0.17
CA THR A 144 -6.47 11.21 0.83
C THR A 144 -5.26 11.65 0.02
N LYS A 145 -4.17 11.94 0.73
CA LYS A 145 -2.88 12.26 0.15
C LYS A 145 -1.79 11.61 0.99
N SER A 146 -0.71 11.21 0.33
CA SER A 146 0.44 10.59 0.98
C SER A 146 1.75 11.26 0.61
N ARG A 147 2.71 11.16 1.54
CA ARG A 147 4.13 11.47 1.34
C ARG A 147 4.89 10.15 1.45
N ILE A 148 5.71 9.85 0.46
CA ILE A 148 6.52 8.63 0.40
C ILE A 148 7.99 9.01 0.44
N THR A 149 8.73 8.42 1.37
CA THR A 149 10.12 8.78 1.65
C THR A 149 10.96 7.54 1.91
N SER A 150 12.07 7.40 1.19
CA SER A 150 13.07 6.36 1.47
C SER A 150 14.02 6.83 2.57
N VAL A 151 14.34 5.92 3.49
CA VAL A 151 15.16 6.21 4.67
C VAL A 151 16.14 5.07 4.94
N GLY A 152 17.24 5.38 5.61
CA GLY A 152 18.10 4.36 6.22
C GLY A 152 17.59 3.96 7.60
N VAL A 153 17.94 2.74 8.05
CA VAL A 153 17.58 2.21 9.37
C VAL A 153 18.83 2.11 10.24
N ASN A 154 18.81 2.75 11.40
CA ASN A 154 19.94 2.87 12.34
C ASN A 154 21.19 3.54 11.73
N GLY A 155 20.98 4.38 10.72
CA GLY A 155 22.00 5.15 10.02
C GLY A 155 21.52 5.53 8.62
N PRO A 156 22.20 6.46 7.93
CA PRO A 156 21.90 6.78 6.54
C PRO A 156 22.18 5.59 5.62
N THR A 157 21.40 5.45 4.55
CA THR A 157 21.58 4.41 3.53
C THR A 157 22.17 4.97 2.24
N ALA A 158 23.09 4.22 1.62
CA ALA A 158 23.63 4.52 0.29
C ALA A 158 22.85 3.81 -0.84
N ASP A 159 21.91 2.91 -0.49
CA ASP A 159 21.08 2.16 -1.42
C ASP A 159 19.60 2.30 -1.03
N PRO A 160 19.01 3.50 -1.17
CA PRO A 160 17.63 3.75 -0.79
C PRO A 160 16.65 2.95 -1.66
N ILE A 161 15.55 2.48 -1.07
CA ILE A 161 14.43 1.88 -1.80
C ILE A 161 13.98 2.87 -2.88
N SER A 162 14.04 2.46 -4.14
CA SER A 162 13.92 3.38 -5.28
C SER A 162 12.78 2.99 -6.20
N ARG A 163 12.28 4.00 -6.94
CA ARG A 163 11.26 3.85 -7.98
C ARG A 163 11.65 2.79 -9.00
N THR A 164 10.68 1.98 -9.43
CA THR A 164 10.87 1.01 -10.50
C THR A 164 9.64 0.89 -11.38
N SER A 165 9.82 0.38 -12.60
CA SER A 165 8.76 0.02 -13.54
C SER A 165 8.72 -1.48 -13.82
N GLU A 166 9.39 -2.31 -13.01
CA GLU A 166 9.52 -3.76 -13.24
C GLU A 166 8.21 -4.55 -13.18
N LEU A 167 7.14 -3.96 -12.64
CA LEU A 167 5.80 -4.55 -12.67
C LEU A 167 5.08 -4.34 -14.00
N VAL A 168 5.49 -3.37 -14.82
CA VAL A 168 4.79 -3.01 -16.05
C VAL A 168 4.61 -4.22 -16.97
N GLY A 169 3.37 -4.40 -17.44
CA GLY A 169 2.95 -5.52 -18.28
C GLY A 169 2.56 -6.79 -17.51
N ARG A 170 2.83 -6.89 -16.19
CA ARG A 170 2.33 -8.03 -15.40
C ARG A 170 0.81 -7.92 -15.21
N ARG A 171 0.15 -9.07 -15.25
CA ARG A 171 -1.22 -9.27 -14.75
C ARG A 171 -1.17 -10.30 -13.63
N ALA A 172 -1.60 -9.93 -12.43
CA ALA A 172 -1.54 -10.79 -11.26
C ALA A 172 -2.92 -10.95 -10.63
N MET A 173 -3.20 -12.13 -10.08
CA MET A 173 -4.39 -12.41 -9.29
C MET A 173 -4.01 -12.49 -7.81
N TRP A 174 -4.83 -11.89 -6.95
CA TRP A 174 -4.67 -11.84 -5.50
C TRP A 174 -5.95 -12.37 -4.85
N VAL A 175 -5.83 -13.45 -4.08
CA VAL A 175 -6.92 -14.08 -3.35
C VAL A 175 -6.74 -13.76 -1.87
N TYR A 176 -7.60 -12.88 -1.35
CA TYR A 176 -7.54 -12.40 0.04
C TYR A 176 -8.23 -13.39 0.99
N SER A 177 -9.31 -14.02 0.53
CA SER A 177 -10.03 -15.06 1.26
C SER A 177 -10.80 -15.99 0.31
N ASP A 178 -11.57 -16.93 0.86
CA ASP A 178 -12.44 -17.78 0.05
C ASP A 178 -13.47 -16.96 -0.74
N ASP A 179 -13.84 -15.76 -0.27
CA ASP A 179 -14.85 -14.90 -0.87
C ASP A 179 -14.30 -13.64 -1.54
N HIS A 180 -13.01 -13.31 -1.35
CA HIS A 180 -12.38 -12.10 -1.89
C HIS A 180 -11.24 -12.41 -2.85
N ALA A 181 -11.35 -11.95 -4.09
CA ALA A 181 -10.29 -12.04 -5.08
C ALA A 181 -10.30 -10.86 -6.03
N TYR A 182 -9.12 -10.33 -6.33
CA TYR A 182 -8.91 -9.23 -7.28
C TYR A 182 -7.84 -9.62 -8.29
N GLU A 183 -7.85 -8.96 -9.44
CA GLU A 183 -6.69 -8.92 -10.32
C GLU A 183 -6.14 -7.51 -10.45
N HIS A 184 -4.82 -7.41 -10.55
CA HIS A 184 -4.09 -6.18 -10.82
C HIS A 184 -3.42 -6.30 -12.18
N ILE A 185 -3.55 -5.27 -13.02
CA ILE A 185 -2.89 -5.15 -14.32
C ILE A 185 -2.02 -3.90 -14.26
N TYR A 186 -0.70 -4.07 -14.25
CA TYR A 186 0.24 -2.97 -14.10
C TYR A 186 0.53 -2.35 -15.47
N LEU A 187 -0.19 -1.28 -15.82
CA LEU A 187 -0.24 -0.74 -17.19
C LEU A 187 1.02 0.03 -17.57
N ASN A 188 1.49 0.91 -16.70
CA ASN A 188 2.71 1.70 -16.87
C ASN A 188 3.25 2.15 -15.49
N SER A 189 4.29 2.97 -15.47
CA SER A 189 4.96 3.42 -14.23
C SER A 189 4.09 4.29 -13.30
N GLY A 190 2.91 4.72 -13.74
CA GLY A 190 2.04 5.64 -13.00
C GLY A 190 0.57 5.23 -12.93
N THR A 191 0.15 4.16 -13.62
CA THR A 191 -1.25 3.69 -13.64
C THR A 191 -1.33 2.17 -13.62
N TYR A 192 -2.36 1.66 -12.94
CA TYR A 192 -2.72 0.24 -12.96
C TYR A 192 -4.23 0.10 -13.04
N ALA A 193 -4.71 -1.02 -13.57
CA ALA A 193 -6.11 -1.39 -13.48
C ALA A 193 -6.30 -2.45 -12.40
N TRP A 194 -7.41 -2.37 -11.68
CA TRP A 194 -7.88 -3.42 -10.77
C TRP A 194 -9.26 -3.89 -11.19
N HIS A 195 -9.58 -5.14 -10.87
CA HIS A 195 -10.89 -5.73 -11.10
C HIS A 195 -11.21 -6.74 -10.00
N CYS A 196 -12.36 -6.58 -9.36
CA CYS A 196 -12.85 -7.50 -8.34
C CYS A 196 -13.45 -8.75 -9.00
N LEU A 197 -12.76 -9.88 -8.85
CA LEU A 197 -13.18 -11.19 -9.38
C LEU A 197 -14.20 -11.88 -8.48
N ALA A 198 -14.12 -11.62 -7.17
CA ALA A 198 -15.02 -12.12 -6.14
C ALA A 198 -14.98 -11.19 -4.92
N GLY A 199 -16.14 -10.95 -4.32
CA GLY A 199 -16.29 -10.13 -3.12
C GLY A 199 -17.48 -9.17 -3.23
N PRO A 200 -17.66 -8.27 -2.25
CA PRO A 200 -18.70 -7.24 -2.23
C PRO A 200 -18.66 -6.31 -3.46
N GLU A 201 -17.48 -6.13 -4.06
CA GLU A 201 -17.28 -5.32 -5.27
C GLU A 201 -17.27 -6.13 -6.57
N LYS A 202 -17.74 -7.38 -6.57
CA LYS A 202 -17.62 -8.27 -7.73
C LYS A 202 -18.01 -7.54 -9.03
N SER A 203 -17.13 -7.64 -10.03
CA SER A 203 -17.25 -7.03 -11.36
C SER A 203 -17.07 -5.51 -11.44
N ILE A 204 -16.80 -4.82 -10.32
CA ILE A 204 -16.29 -3.46 -10.32
C ILE A 204 -14.80 -3.48 -10.72
N ALA A 205 -14.40 -2.48 -11.52
CA ALA A 205 -13.04 -2.27 -11.96
C ALA A 205 -12.77 -0.77 -12.16
N ASP A 206 -11.53 -0.33 -11.93
CA ASP A 206 -11.10 1.04 -12.25
C ASP A 206 -9.60 1.07 -12.65
N VAL A 207 -9.14 2.24 -13.09
CA VAL A 207 -7.74 2.56 -13.35
C VAL A 207 -7.29 3.71 -12.47
N ASP A 208 -6.29 3.45 -11.63
CA ASP A 208 -5.83 4.41 -10.64
C ASP A 208 -4.36 4.73 -10.74
N ARG A 209 -4.00 5.88 -10.16
CA ARG A 209 -2.62 6.31 -10.06
C ARG A 209 -1.86 5.39 -9.10
N THR A 210 -0.67 4.97 -9.53
CA THR A 210 0.20 4.11 -8.75
C THR A 210 1.65 4.55 -8.72
N GLU A 211 2.34 4.05 -7.70
CA GLU A 211 3.74 4.27 -7.43
C GLU A 211 4.42 2.96 -7.00
N THR A 212 5.44 2.49 -7.73
CA THR A 212 6.14 1.22 -7.42
C THR A 212 7.59 1.44 -7.03
N TYR A 213 8.03 0.73 -6.00
CA TYR A 213 9.39 0.76 -5.46
C TYR A 213 9.96 -0.66 -5.32
N LYS A 214 11.24 -0.84 -5.63
CA LYS A 214 11.90 -2.14 -5.56
C LYS A 214 12.43 -2.42 -4.16
N LEU A 215 12.06 -3.58 -3.59
CA LEU A 215 12.61 -4.07 -2.32
C LEU A 215 13.66 -5.15 -2.54
N SER A 216 13.34 -6.13 -3.38
CA SER A 216 14.19 -7.28 -3.70
C SER A 216 13.97 -7.72 -5.15
N ASP A 217 14.54 -8.86 -5.54
CA ASP A 217 14.33 -9.43 -6.88
C ASP A 217 12.88 -9.85 -7.14
N THR A 218 12.12 -10.18 -6.08
CA THR A 218 10.72 -10.59 -6.19
C THR A 218 9.76 -9.65 -5.47
N GLY A 219 10.26 -8.80 -4.57
CA GLY A 219 9.49 -7.95 -3.68
C GLY A 219 9.43 -6.48 -4.13
N TYR A 220 8.24 -5.89 -4.04
CA TYR A 220 7.98 -4.50 -4.40
C TYR A 220 7.06 -3.84 -3.36
N VAL A 221 7.32 -2.58 -3.00
CA VAL A 221 6.27 -1.74 -2.42
C VAL A 221 5.47 -1.15 -3.57
N PHE A 222 4.17 -1.33 -3.53
CA PHE A 222 3.22 -0.79 -4.49
C PHE A 222 2.30 0.15 -3.73
N PHE A 223 2.16 1.37 -4.20
CA PHE A 223 1.29 2.38 -3.66
C PHE A 223 0.20 2.71 -4.68
N VAL A 224 -1.02 2.90 -4.21
CA VAL A 224 -2.15 3.39 -5.02
C VAL A 224 -2.81 4.55 -4.31
N THR A 225 -3.34 5.49 -5.09
CA THR A 225 -4.32 6.47 -4.62
C THR A 225 -5.54 6.35 -5.51
N GLU A 226 -6.69 6.05 -4.92
CA GLU A 226 -7.92 5.85 -5.69
C GLU A 226 -8.51 7.18 -6.17
N THR A 227 -8.97 7.16 -7.42
CA THR A 227 -9.50 8.31 -8.12
C THR A 227 -10.97 8.50 -7.75
N ALA A 228 -11.74 7.41 -7.75
CA ALA A 228 -13.14 7.40 -7.33
C ALA A 228 -13.26 7.53 -5.81
N MET A 229 -12.65 6.61 -5.06
CA MET A 229 -12.77 6.55 -3.60
C MET A 229 -11.68 7.32 -2.85
N PRO A 230 -11.90 7.74 -1.59
CA PRO A 230 -11.02 8.66 -0.89
C PRO A 230 -9.96 7.95 -0.03
N TRP A 231 -9.27 6.95 -0.56
CA TRP A 231 -8.25 6.22 0.18
C TRP A 231 -7.02 5.88 -0.65
N ASP A 232 -5.91 5.71 0.06
CA ASP A 232 -4.64 5.25 -0.49
C ASP A 232 -4.35 3.84 0.03
N GLY A 233 -3.79 3.01 -0.84
CA GLY A 233 -3.33 1.67 -0.52
C GLY A 233 -1.80 1.57 -0.53
N VAL A 234 -1.24 0.88 0.45
CA VAL A 234 0.18 0.49 0.47
C VAL A 234 0.25 -1.02 0.55
N PHE A 235 0.92 -1.63 -0.42
CA PHE A 235 1.03 -3.06 -0.59
C PHE A 235 2.50 -3.43 -0.66
N VAL A 236 2.85 -4.58 -0.12
CA VAL A 236 4.10 -5.27 -0.41
C VAL A 236 3.78 -6.52 -1.20
N LEU A 237 4.15 -6.47 -2.47
CA LEU A 237 3.92 -7.52 -3.45
C LEU A 237 5.18 -8.38 -3.54
N ASP A 238 5.10 -9.61 -3.07
CA ASP A 238 6.14 -10.61 -3.29
C ASP A 238 5.70 -11.58 -4.39
N PHE A 239 6.48 -11.63 -5.46
CA PHE A 239 6.26 -12.52 -6.60
C PHE A 239 7.13 -13.78 -6.55
N THR A 240 7.53 -14.23 -5.36
CA THR A 240 8.21 -15.51 -5.18
C THR A 240 7.44 -16.62 -5.91
N PRO A 241 8.06 -17.36 -6.86
CA PRO A 241 7.37 -18.35 -7.66
C PRO A 241 6.72 -19.43 -6.81
N GLY A 242 5.41 -19.62 -6.97
CA GLY A 242 4.62 -20.60 -6.22
C GLY A 242 4.27 -20.19 -4.77
N ALA A 243 4.74 -19.04 -4.31
CA ALA A 243 4.50 -18.55 -2.95
C ALA A 243 4.25 -17.03 -2.93
N SER A 244 3.65 -16.48 -4.00
CA SER A 244 3.43 -15.04 -4.09
C SER A 244 2.44 -14.54 -3.04
N THR A 245 2.75 -13.41 -2.41
CA THR A 245 1.92 -12.78 -1.38
C THR A 245 1.74 -11.30 -1.65
N ASN A 246 0.60 -10.77 -1.21
CA ASN A 246 0.33 -9.34 -1.18
C ASN A 246 -0.13 -8.99 0.23
N ILE A 247 0.65 -8.21 0.97
CA ILE A 247 0.33 -7.78 2.33
C ILE A 247 0.31 -6.26 2.34
N GLY A 248 -0.67 -5.65 2.98
CA GLY A 248 -0.77 -4.21 2.93
C GLY A 248 -1.89 -3.63 3.76
N ARG A 249 -2.24 -2.40 3.44
CA ARG A 249 -3.31 -1.65 4.06
C ARG A 249 -3.99 -0.71 3.09
N PHE A 250 -5.23 -0.37 3.39
CA PHE A 250 -5.88 0.84 2.92
C PHE A 250 -6.03 1.83 4.07
N PHE A 251 -5.91 3.12 3.77
CA PHE A 251 -6.17 4.21 4.71
C PHE A 251 -6.83 5.37 3.97
N GLY A 252 -7.83 5.99 4.58
CA GLY A 252 -8.42 7.21 4.07
C GLY A 252 -9.72 7.58 4.76
N TRP A 253 -10.69 7.98 3.95
CA TRP A 253 -12.01 8.38 4.42
C TRP A 253 -13.09 7.62 3.67
N ASP A 254 -13.99 6.96 4.40
CA ASP A 254 -15.16 6.35 3.80
C ASP A 254 -16.26 7.39 3.65
N PRO A 255 -16.71 7.73 2.44
CA PRO A 255 -17.79 8.70 2.22
C PRO A 255 -19.14 8.21 2.74
N LYS A 256 -19.30 6.90 2.98
CA LYS A 256 -20.53 6.23 3.40
C LYS A 256 -20.18 5.17 4.47
N PRO A 257 -19.82 5.58 5.70
CA PRO A 257 -20.69 6.45 6.51
C PRO A 257 -20.10 7.83 6.91
N ASN A 258 -19.12 8.35 6.18
CA ASN A 258 -18.43 9.63 6.47
C ASN A 258 -17.55 9.56 7.73
N VAL A 259 -16.60 8.63 7.74
CA VAL A 259 -15.66 8.38 8.85
C VAL A 259 -14.25 8.03 8.32
N PRO A 260 -13.18 8.21 9.13
CA PRO A 260 -11.87 7.63 8.80
C PRO A 260 -11.96 6.12 8.62
N SER A 261 -11.19 5.60 7.68
CA SER A 261 -11.21 4.18 7.35
C SER A 261 -9.82 3.64 7.17
N HIS A 262 -9.62 2.45 7.70
CA HIS A 262 -8.35 1.76 7.74
C HIS A 262 -8.60 0.26 7.87
N ASN A 263 -7.88 -0.53 7.08
CA ASN A 263 -7.79 -1.98 7.28
C ASN A 263 -6.47 -2.48 6.71
N THR A 264 -5.85 -3.44 7.39
CA THR A 264 -4.72 -4.21 6.85
C THR A 264 -5.22 -5.55 6.32
N PHE A 265 -4.54 -6.08 5.31
CA PHE A 265 -4.98 -7.29 4.59
C PHE A 265 -3.80 -8.18 4.22
N GLY A 266 -4.12 -9.39 3.76
CA GLY A 266 -3.16 -10.27 3.11
C GLY A 266 -3.82 -11.16 2.06
N ALA A 267 -3.08 -11.45 0.99
CA ALA A 267 -3.53 -12.26 -0.11
C ALA A 267 -2.45 -13.24 -0.55
N ARG A 268 -2.88 -14.39 -1.07
CA ARG A 268 -2.02 -15.27 -1.87
C ARG A 268 -2.22 -14.95 -3.33
N GLY A 269 -1.15 -15.01 -4.11
CA GLY A 269 -1.21 -14.59 -5.51
C GLY A 269 -0.55 -15.52 -6.49
N ARG A 270 -0.72 -15.15 -7.77
CA ARG A 270 0.02 -15.70 -8.89
C ARG A 270 0.02 -14.72 -10.06
N ILE A 271 1.08 -14.77 -10.86
CA ILE A 271 1.12 -14.09 -12.15
C ILE A 271 0.22 -14.87 -13.12
N LEU A 272 -0.69 -14.17 -13.79
CA LEU A 272 -1.57 -14.70 -14.83
C LEU A 272 -0.89 -14.64 -16.19
N ASN A 273 -0.23 -13.52 -16.51
CA ASN A 273 0.58 -13.35 -17.71
C ASN A 273 1.55 -12.15 -17.58
N GLN A 274 2.45 -12.05 -18.56
CA GLN A 274 3.27 -10.89 -18.85
C GLN A 274 2.94 -10.41 -20.26
N THR A 275 2.56 -9.14 -20.39
CA THR A 275 2.39 -8.45 -21.66
C THR A 275 3.70 -7.76 -22.03
N ASP A 276 4.16 -7.98 -23.26
CA ASP A 276 5.32 -7.29 -23.84
C ASP A 276 4.81 -6.15 -24.73
N TYR A 277 5.25 -4.92 -24.44
CA TYR A 277 4.92 -3.72 -25.20
C TYR A 277 6.01 -3.32 -26.20
N THR A 278 6.88 -4.25 -26.60
CA THR A 278 7.88 -4.02 -27.63
C THR A 278 7.20 -3.56 -28.93
N MET A 279 7.40 -2.28 -29.25
CA MET A 279 6.86 -1.69 -30.46
C MET A 279 7.69 -2.12 -31.68
N PRO A 280 7.06 -2.25 -32.87
CA PRO A 280 7.80 -2.44 -34.12
C PRO A 280 8.82 -1.30 -34.30
N ALA A 281 9.98 -1.60 -34.90
CA ALA A 281 11.01 -0.60 -35.20
C ALA A 281 10.40 0.60 -35.95
N SER A 282 10.80 1.81 -35.54
CA SER A 282 10.24 3.10 -35.92
C SER A 282 9.91 3.22 -37.41
N GLY A 283 8.63 3.05 -37.74
CA GLY A 283 8.05 3.35 -39.05
C GLY A 283 6.54 3.60 -39.02
N THR A 284 5.87 3.46 -37.87
CA THR A 284 4.38 3.47 -37.84
C THR A 284 3.74 4.21 -36.66
N LEU A 285 4.52 4.81 -35.75
CA LEU A 285 3.96 5.69 -34.72
C LEU A 285 4.82 6.96 -34.65
N GLU A 286 4.61 7.84 -35.61
CA GLU A 286 4.98 9.25 -35.43
C GLU A 286 4.23 9.79 -34.21
N SER A 287 4.97 10.56 -33.43
CA SER A 287 4.55 11.26 -32.22
C SER A 287 3.17 11.92 -32.35
N ALA A 288 2.18 11.38 -31.64
CA ALA A 288 1.08 12.21 -31.16
C ALA A 288 1.56 12.86 -29.85
N GLN A 289 1.62 14.19 -29.87
CA GLN A 289 2.04 15.08 -28.79
C GLN A 289 1.27 14.86 -27.50
#